data_AF-A0AAU0UQP6-F1
#
_entry.id   AF-A0AAU0UQP6-F1
#
_cell.length_a   1.000
_cell.length_b   1.000
_cell.length_c   1.000
_cell.angle_alpha   90.00
_cell.angle_beta   90.00
_cell.angle_gamma   90.00
#
_symmetry.space_group_name_H-M   'P 1'
#
loop_
_entity.id
_entity.type
_entity.pdbx_description
1 polymer ?
#
loop_
_entity_poly.entity_id
_entity_poly.type
_entity_poly.pdbx_seq_one_letter_code
_entity_poly.pdbx_strand_id
1 'polypeptide(L)'
;METNNVVQQSEVSTAPAVGTVKKKYSWLVAFAMVLVTFIVVFGAGIGIGYKFFWTSGLDVARFQEQAQYYEKMVMENPNDPQQRVNLGFTYYQLRQYDDALKSYNAAIEIDPNFYPAYLNKGYLMVETKQYDAALEAFQQCVKLNPTDYRAHLNQGIAFYHLEMYDQAIGSISQAQILNEGAAEIHFWAGKVFEAMNDPASAKKAYQNAIKYDASYQEAKEALAALE
;
A
#
# COMPACT_ATOMS: atom_id res chain seq x y z
N MET A 1 11.50 75.08 50.41
CA MET A 1 12.74 75.79 50.79
C MET A 1 13.90 74.82 50.68
N GLU A 2 15.10 75.37 50.58
CA GLU A 2 16.44 74.78 50.38
C GLU A 2 16.83 73.63 51.38
N THR A 3 17.94 72.88 51.24
CA THR A 3 19.24 73.18 50.56
C THR A 3 20.01 71.91 50.11
N ASN A 4 21.14 72.10 49.40
CA ASN A 4 22.08 71.08 48.88
C ASN A 4 23.13 70.57 49.91
N ASN A 5 23.68 69.36 49.68
CA ASN A 5 25.14 69.01 49.57
C ASN A 5 25.35 67.47 49.80
N VAL A 6 26.15 66.64 49.09
CA VAL A 6 27.37 66.72 48.22
C VAL A 6 28.67 66.31 48.97
N VAL A 7 29.66 65.73 48.24
CA VAL A 7 31.00 65.17 48.65
C VAL A 7 30.92 63.70 49.13
N GLN A 8 31.48 62.65 48.48
CA GLN A 8 32.89 62.22 48.17
C GLN A 8 33.69 61.78 49.43
N GLN A 9 34.69 60.86 49.43
CA GLN A 9 35.47 60.08 48.43
C GLN A 9 35.98 58.74 49.13
N SER A 10 36.90 57.84 48.70
CA SER A 10 37.82 57.68 47.54
C SER A 10 38.10 56.21 47.12
N GLU A 11 39.16 55.54 47.62
CA GLU A 11 39.81 54.33 47.06
C GLU A 11 40.47 53.42 48.13
N VAL A 12 40.66 52.11 47.86
CA VAL A 12 41.83 51.28 48.30
C VAL A 12 42.11 50.18 47.24
N SER A 13 43.37 49.76 47.07
CA SER A 13 43.88 48.77 46.11
C SER A 13 44.29 47.43 46.77
N THR A 14 44.36 46.30 46.03
CA THR A 14 45.58 45.44 45.91
C THR A 14 45.43 44.09 45.15
N ALA A 15 46.49 43.75 44.39
CA ALA A 15 47.10 42.42 44.13
C ALA A 15 46.36 41.30 43.32
N PRO A 16 47.11 40.43 42.58
CA PRO A 16 46.55 39.41 41.67
C PRO A 16 46.73 37.93 42.14
N ALA A 17 46.11 36.98 41.43
CA ALA A 17 46.27 35.54 41.64
C ALA A 17 46.55 34.74 40.34
N VAL A 18 47.26 33.62 40.49
CA VAL A 18 47.86 32.78 39.43
C VAL A 18 46.83 32.11 38.51
N GLY A 19 47.12 32.05 37.20
CA GLY A 19 46.21 31.50 36.18
C GLY A 19 46.27 29.98 36.00
N THR A 20 45.12 29.37 35.72
CA THR A 20 44.98 27.96 35.31
C THR A 20 44.60 27.84 33.83
N VAL A 21 45.37 27.10 33.03
CA VAL A 21 45.10 26.92 31.58
C VAL A 21 43.96 25.92 31.35
N LYS A 22 42.71 26.40 31.38
CA LYS A 22 41.55 25.61 30.93
C LYS A 22 41.59 25.44 29.41
N LYS A 23 41.61 24.19 28.92
CA LYS A 23 41.40 23.90 27.48
C LYS A 23 40.01 24.37 27.06
N LYS A 24 39.93 25.51 26.37
CA LYS A 24 38.71 25.97 25.69
C LYS A 24 38.44 25.10 24.47
N TYR A 25 37.65 24.04 24.64
CA TYR A 25 36.92 23.46 23.51
C TYR A 25 35.93 24.53 23.01
N SER A 26 36.09 24.96 21.76
CA SER A 26 35.24 26.00 21.20
C SER A 26 33.82 25.46 21.00
N TRP A 27 32.82 26.23 21.44
CA TRP A 27 31.41 25.86 21.28
C TRP A 27 31.04 25.60 19.81
N LEU A 28 31.66 26.33 18.88
CA LEU A 28 31.54 26.14 17.43
C LEU A 28 31.96 24.74 16.97
N VAL A 29 32.97 24.14 17.61
CA VAL A 29 33.47 22.79 17.27
C VAL A 29 32.53 21.71 17.79
N ALA A 30 31.94 21.91 18.97
CA ALA A 30 30.87 21.03 19.48
C ALA A 30 29.60 21.15 18.60
N PHE A 31 29.20 22.37 18.24
CA PHE A 31 28.03 22.63 17.40
C PHE A 31 28.21 22.05 15.99
N ALA A 32 29.41 22.18 15.40
CA ALA A 32 29.74 21.56 14.11
C ALA A 32 29.67 20.04 14.16
N MET A 33 30.14 19.39 15.23
CA MET A 33 30.01 17.92 15.38
C MET A 33 28.54 17.49 15.51
N VAL A 34 27.71 18.21 16.26
CA VAL A 34 26.26 17.93 16.34
C VAL A 34 25.61 18.11 14.97
N LEU A 35 25.92 19.20 14.25
CA LEU A 35 25.37 19.47 12.91
C LEU A 35 25.77 18.40 11.90
N VAL A 36 27.05 17.99 11.86
CA VAL A 36 27.53 16.91 10.99
C VAL A 36 26.87 15.58 11.35
N THR A 37 26.67 15.28 12.63
CA THR A 37 25.95 14.07 13.06
C THR A 37 24.50 14.10 12.59
N PHE A 38 23.81 15.24 12.70
CA PHE A 38 22.46 15.43 12.17
C PHE A 38 22.42 15.25 10.64
N ILE A 39 23.37 15.85 9.91
CA ILE A 39 23.47 15.76 8.45
C ILE A 39 23.77 14.33 7.98
N VAL A 40 24.57 13.56 8.72
CA VAL A 40 24.83 12.14 8.39
C VAL A 40 23.62 11.27 8.70
N VAL A 41 23.00 11.41 9.88
CA VAL A 41 21.83 10.62 10.29
C VAL A 41 20.62 10.88 9.39
N PHE A 42 20.31 12.14 9.07
CA PHE A 42 19.24 12.48 8.14
C PHE A 42 19.65 12.22 6.68
N GLY A 43 20.84 12.66 6.25
CA GLY A 43 21.30 12.53 4.87
C GLY A 43 21.34 11.09 4.35
N ALA A 44 21.72 10.13 5.20
CA ALA A 44 21.67 8.71 4.86
C ALA A 44 20.24 8.15 4.76
N GLY A 45 19.31 8.62 5.60
CA GLY A 45 17.90 8.21 5.55
C GLY A 45 17.10 8.85 4.40
N ILE A 46 17.48 10.06 3.98
CA ILE A 46 16.76 10.90 3.02
C ILE A 46 16.63 10.26 1.62
N GLY A 47 17.69 9.63 1.10
CA GLY A 47 17.71 9.16 -0.29
C GLY A 47 16.73 8.03 -0.62
N ILE A 48 16.44 7.16 0.34
CA ILE A 48 15.53 6.00 0.17
C ILE A 48 14.23 6.20 0.97
N GLY A 49 14.30 6.81 2.15
CA GLY A 49 13.16 7.00 3.05
C GLY A 49 12.05 7.86 2.46
N TYR A 50 12.36 8.95 1.73
CA TYR A 50 11.31 9.83 1.20
C TYR A 50 10.40 9.14 0.17
N LYS A 51 10.91 8.23 -0.68
CA LYS A 51 10.09 7.59 -1.71
C LYS A 51 9.12 6.53 -1.16
N PHE A 52 9.40 5.96 0.01
CA PHE A 52 8.61 4.87 0.61
C PHE A 52 7.86 5.25 1.89
N PHE A 53 8.46 6.05 2.78
CA PHE A 53 7.89 6.34 4.10
C PHE A 53 6.88 7.50 4.05
N TRP A 54 7.21 8.56 3.30
CA TRP A 54 6.30 9.71 3.11
C TRP A 54 5.11 9.40 2.20
N THR A 55 5.30 8.57 1.17
CA THR A 55 4.22 8.07 0.32
C THR A 55 3.26 7.18 1.12
N SER A 56 3.77 6.14 1.79
CA SER A 56 2.94 5.26 2.64
C SER A 56 2.17 6.05 3.71
N GLY A 57 2.82 7.03 4.36
CA GLY A 57 2.16 7.89 5.35
C GLY A 57 1.07 8.78 4.75
N LEU A 58 1.31 9.36 3.56
CA LEU A 58 0.35 10.20 2.84
C LEU A 58 -0.85 9.40 2.30
N ASP A 59 -0.60 8.20 1.74
CA ASP A 59 -1.66 7.30 1.28
C ASP A 59 -2.52 6.81 2.44
N VAL A 60 -1.92 6.39 3.57
CA VAL A 60 -2.67 6.01 4.79
C VAL A 60 -3.50 7.19 5.31
N ALA A 61 -2.95 8.41 5.34
CA ALA A 61 -3.72 9.60 5.75
C ALA A 61 -4.90 9.88 4.81
N ARG A 62 -4.71 9.79 3.48
CA ARG A 62 -5.78 9.96 2.49
C ARG A 62 -6.85 8.88 2.62
N PHE A 63 -6.47 7.63 2.88
CA PHE A 63 -7.43 6.56 3.10
C PHE A 63 -8.16 6.69 4.44
N GLN A 64 -7.53 7.25 5.49
CA GLN A 64 -8.23 7.57 6.75
C GLN A 64 -9.27 8.68 6.57
N GLU A 65 -8.96 9.75 5.82
CA GLU A 65 -9.92 10.79 5.45
C GLU A 65 -11.08 10.21 4.61
N GLN A 66 -10.75 9.35 3.63
CA GLN A 66 -11.75 8.66 2.81
C GLN A 66 -12.63 7.70 3.63
N ALA A 67 -12.10 7.05 4.67
CA ALA A 67 -12.86 6.19 5.56
C ALA A 67 -13.90 7.00 6.34
N GLN A 68 -13.49 8.11 6.97
CA GLN A 68 -14.40 9.04 7.66
C GLN A 68 -15.49 9.60 6.73
N TYR A 69 -15.14 9.88 5.47
CA TYR A 69 -16.11 10.28 4.45
C TYR A 69 -17.15 9.18 4.17
N TYR A 70 -16.73 7.95 3.89
CA TYR A 70 -17.68 6.87 3.61
C TYR A 70 -18.43 6.37 4.86
N GLU A 71 -17.84 6.43 6.05
CA GLU A 71 -18.55 6.24 7.33
C GLU A 71 -19.72 7.21 7.45
N LYS A 72 -19.49 8.51 7.18
CA LYS A 72 -20.56 9.52 7.14
C LYS A 72 -21.61 9.20 6.06
N MET A 73 -21.19 8.85 4.84
CA MET A 73 -22.13 8.51 3.76
C MET A 73 -23.00 7.29 4.10
N VAL A 74 -22.44 6.30 4.80
CA VAL A 74 -23.17 5.13 5.32
C VAL A 74 -24.08 5.49 6.51
N MET A 75 -23.76 6.51 7.31
CA MET A 75 -24.69 7.03 8.34
C MET A 75 -25.86 7.82 7.71
N GLU A 76 -25.60 8.58 6.65
CA GLU A 76 -26.63 9.38 5.95
C GLU A 76 -27.51 8.53 5.03
N ASN A 77 -26.97 7.45 4.46
CA ASN A 77 -27.74 6.46 3.68
C ASN A 77 -27.28 5.02 4.00
N PRO A 78 -27.81 4.39 5.08
CA PRO A 78 -27.34 3.09 5.56
C PRO A 78 -27.69 1.89 4.66
N ASN A 79 -28.57 2.11 3.67
CA ASN A 79 -29.15 1.11 2.76
C ASN A 79 -28.60 1.22 1.32
N ASP A 80 -27.50 1.94 1.11
CA ASP A 80 -26.78 1.95 -0.18
C ASP A 80 -25.60 0.95 -0.13
N PRO A 81 -25.68 -0.17 -0.89
CA PRO A 81 -24.62 -1.18 -0.89
C PRO A 81 -23.34 -0.67 -1.58
N GLN A 82 -23.41 0.36 -2.44
CA GLN A 82 -22.22 0.98 -3.04
C GLN A 82 -21.42 1.74 -1.99
N GLN A 83 -22.04 2.46 -1.05
CA GLN A 83 -21.27 3.13 0.03
C GLN A 83 -20.62 2.11 0.97
N ARG A 84 -21.30 0.99 1.25
CA ARG A 84 -20.72 -0.13 2.01
C ARG A 84 -19.51 -0.75 1.31
N VAL A 85 -19.58 -0.97 0.00
CA VAL A 85 -18.43 -1.47 -0.79
C VAL A 85 -17.31 -0.44 -0.85
N ASN A 86 -17.62 0.84 -1.00
CA ASN A 86 -16.64 1.92 -0.99
C ASN A 86 -15.89 1.99 0.35
N LEU A 87 -16.63 1.98 1.46
CA LEU A 87 -16.06 1.96 2.82
C LEU A 87 -15.18 0.73 3.04
N GLY A 88 -15.68 -0.45 2.64
CA GLY A 88 -14.93 -1.70 2.75
C GLY A 88 -13.64 -1.70 1.92
N PHE A 89 -13.67 -1.12 0.71
CA PHE A 89 -12.48 -0.92 -0.11
C PHE A 89 -11.47 0.02 0.55
N THR A 90 -11.92 1.11 1.17
CA THR A 90 -11.00 2.00 1.91
C THR A 90 -10.40 1.32 3.14
N TYR A 91 -11.17 0.55 3.91
CA TYR A 91 -10.61 -0.29 4.99
C TYR A 91 -9.63 -1.35 4.48
N TYR A 92 -9.89 -1.95 3.30
CA TYR A 92 -8.95 -2.87 2.65
C TYR A 92 -7.61 -2.19 2.31
N GLN A 93 -7.63 -0.97 1.77
CA GLN A 93 -6.41 -0.19 1.50
C GLN A 93 -5.66 0.19 2.80
N LEU A 94 -6.38 0.38 3.91
CA LEU A 94 -5.82 0.56 5.25
C LEU A 94 -5.34 -0.75 5.92
N ARG A 95 -5.47 -1.90 5.24
CA ARG A 95 -5.25 -3.27 5.77
C ARG A 95 -6.11 -3.60 7.01
N GLN A 96 -7.23 -2.89 7.20
CA GLN A 96 -8.25 -3.17 8.22
C GLN A 96 -9.21 -4.25 7.72
N TYR A 97 -8.67 -5.44 7.50
CA TYR A 97 -9.34 -6.56 6.81
C TYR A 97 -10.67 -7.00 7.45
N ASP A 98 -10.77 -6.98 8.78
CA ASP A 98 -12.02 -7.33 9.48
C ASP A 98 -13.14 -6.31 9.21
N ASP A 99 -12.81 -5.01 9.15
CA ASP A 99 -13.77 -3.94 8.91
C ASP A 99 -14.15 -3.85 7.42
N ALA A 100 -13.21 -4.18 6.53
CA ALA A 100 -13.49 -4.44 5.12
C ALA A 100 -14.50 -5.60 4.95
N LEU A 101 -14.28 -6.74 5.63
CA LEU A 101 -15.18 -7.89 5.57
C LEU A 101 -16.58 -7.58 6.11
N LYS A 102 -16.68 -6.90 7.26
CA LYS A 102 -17.96 -6.41 7.82
C LYS A 102 -18.70 -5.55 6.80
N SER A 103 -18.00 -4.62 6.15
CA SER A 103 -18.57 -3.69 5.18
C SER A 103 -19.05 -4.40 3.92
N TYR A 104 -18.30 -5.37 3.38
CA TYR A 104 -18.74 -6.17 2.23
C TYR A 104 -19.90 -7.11 2.56
N ASN A 105 -19.91 -7.72 3.75
CA ASN A 105 -21.05 -8.53 4.20
C ASN A 105 -22.31 -7.66 4.36
N ALA A 106 -22.20 -6.47 4.97
CA ALA A 106 -23.33 -5.53 5.08
C ALA A 106 -23.85 -5.06 3.70
N ALA A 107 -23.00 -4.94 2.68
CA ALA A 107 -23.43 -4.67 1.30
C ALA A 107 -24.26 -5.84 0.72
N ILE A 108 -23.85 -7.08 0.99
CA ILE A 108 -24.55 -8.31 0.56
C ILE A 108 -25.89 -8.49 1.33
N GLU A 109 -25.95 -8.07 2.60
CA GLU A 109 -27.19 -8.07 3.39
C GLU A 109 -28.22 -7.04 2.89
N ILE A 110 -27.76 -5.90 2.35
CA ILE A 110 -28.60 -4.85 1.76
C ILE A 110 -29.12 -5.25 0.37
N ASP A 111 -28.25 -5.74 -0.51
CA ASP A 111 -28.63 -6.31 -1.81
C ASP A 111 -27.80 -7.57 -2.11
N PRO A 112 -28.39 -8.77 -1.93
CA PRO A 112 -27.74 -10.04 -2.27
C PRO A 112 -27.38 -10.22 -3.74
N ASN A 113 -27.81 -9.34 -4.64
CA ASN A 113 -27.48 -9.34 -6.07
C ASN A 113 -26.38 -8.33 -6.43
N PHE A 114 -25.86 -7.56 -5.47
CA PHE A 114 -24.86 -6.53 -5.71
C PHE A 114 -23.46 -7.15 -5.93
N TYR A 115 -23.21 -7.59 -7.16
CA TYR A 115 -21.96 -8.26 -7.56
C TYR A 115 -20.65 -7.58 -7.10
N PRO A 116 -20.53 -6.23 -7.01
CA PRO A 116 -19.28 -5.59 -6.57
C PRO A 116 -18.91 -5.95 -5.13
N ALA A 117 -19.87 -6.25 -4.25
CA ALA A 117 -19.58 -6.68 -2.89
C ALA A 117 -18.92 -8.06 -2.85
N TYR A 118 -19.40 -8.99 -3.69
CA TYR A 118 -18.81 -10.32 -3.84
C TYR A 118 -17.42 -10.26 -4.49
N LEU A 119 -17.23 -9.41 -5.50
CA LEU A 119 -15.92 -9.18 -6.13
C LEU A 119 -14.88 -8.69 -5.11
N ASN A 120 -15.22 -7.66 -4.32
CA ASN A 120 -14.32 -7.10 -3.33
C ASN A 120 -14.09 -8.03 -2.11
N LYS A 121 -15.12 -8.78 -1.69
CA LYS A 121 -14.97 -9.87 -0.73
C LYS A 121 -14.01 -10.95 -1.24
N GLY A 122 -14.10 -11.33 -2.52
CA GLY A 122 -13.18 -12.28 -3.14
C GLY A 122 -11.73 -11.79 -3.14
N TYR A 123 -11.47 -10.52 -3.53
CA TYR A 123 -10.14 -9.92 -3.43
C TYR A 123 -9.57 -9.97 -2.02
N LEU A 124 -10.37 -9.62 -1.02
CA LEU A 124 -10.00 -9.69 0.40
C LEU A 124 -9.65 -11.11 0.85
N MET A 125 -10.37 -12.13 0.36
CA MET A 125 -10.06 -13.53 0.64
C MET A 125 -8.77 -13.99 -0.05
N VAL A 126 -8.43 -13.49 -1.25
CA VAL A 126 -7.13 -13.78 -1.90
C VAL A 126 -5.95 -13.15 -1.13
N GLU A 127 -6.04 -11.87 -0.76
CA GLU A 127 -5.01 -11.15 0.03
C GLU A 127 -4.79 -11.82 1.41
N THR A 128 -5.86 -12.33 2.04
CA THR A 128 -5.80 -13.08 3.30
C THR A 128 -5.55 -14.59 3.13
N LYS A 129 -5.31 -15.06 1.90
CA LYS A 129 -4.99 -16.46 1.53
C LYS A 129 -6.08 -17.50 1.85
N GLN A 130 -7.32 -17.06 1.96
CA GLN A 130 -8.51 -17.89 2.17
C GLN A 130 -9.11 -18.30 0.81
N TYR A 131 -8.34 -19.06 0.02
CA TYR A 131 -8.62 -19.26 -1.41
C TYR A 131 -9.97 -19.95 -1.70
N ASP A 132 -10.42 -20.89 -0.88
CA ASP A 132 -11.76 -21.50 -1.02
C ASP A 132 -12.89 -20.47 -0.84
N ALA A 133 -12.78 -19.61 0.19
CA ALA A 133 -13.75 -18.52 0.43
C ALA A 133 -13.67 -17.43 -0.67
N ALA A 134 -12.52 -17.26 -1.30
CA ALA A 134 -12.37 -16.42 -2.49
C ALA A 134 -13.13 -17.02 -3.68
N LEU A 135 -13.00 -18.34 -3.93
CA LEU A 135 -13.73 -19.04 -4.99
C LEU A 135 -15.25 -18.94 -4.79
N GLU A 136 -15.77 -19.16 -3.58
CA GLU A 136 -17.20 -18.96 -3.27
C GLU A 136 -17.68 -17.54 -3.60
N ALA A 137 -16.93 -16.52 -3.15
CA ALA A 137 -17.27 -15.13 -3.39
C ALA A 137 -17.26 -14.78 -4.88
N PHE A 138 -16.19 -15.15 -5.61
CA PHE A 138 -16.13 -14.92 -7.05
C PHE A 138 -17.16 -15.76 -7.82
N GLN A 139 -17.56 -16.94 -7.35
CA GLN A 139 -18.61 -17.74 -7.99
C GLN A 139 -19.97 -17.02 -7.93
N GLN A 140 -20.32 -16.38 -6.81
CA GLN A 140 -21.50 -15.52 -6.77
C GLN A 140 -21.32 -14.27 -7.64
N CYS A 141 -20.12 -13.67 -7.68
CA CYS A 141 -19.83 -12.55 -8.57
C CYS A 141 -20.05 -12.90 -10.06
N VAL A 142 -19.51 -14.03 -10.55
CA VAL A 142 -19.67 -14.49 -11.94
C VAL A 142 -21.13 -14.89 -12.23
N LYS A 143 -21.85 -15.46 -11.26
CA LYS A 143 -23.27 -15.78 -11.39
C LYS A 143 -24.15 -14.53 -11.53
N LEU A 144 -23.79 -13.43 -10.86
CA LEU A 144 -24.52 -12.16 -10.88
C LEU A 144 -24.11 -11.26 -12.05
N ASN A 145 -22.82 -11.25 -12.40
CA ASN A 145 -22.26 -10.55 -13.55
C ASN A 145 -21.20 -11.43 -14.26
N PRO A 146 -21.60 -12.24 -15.24
CA PRO A 146 -20.69 -13.17 -15.92
C PRO A 146 -19.68 -12.48 -16.84
N THR A 147 -19.82 -11.17 -17.08
CA THR A 147 -18.95 -10.40 -18.00
C THR A 147 -17.81 -9.66 -17.30
N ASP A 148 -17.73 -9.70 -15.96
CA ASP A 148 -16.60 -9.11 -15.24
C ASP A 148 -15.36 -10.01 -15.32
N TYR A 149 -14.48 -9.72 -16.29
CA TYR A 149 -13.24 -10.48 -16.51
C TYR A 149 -12.39 -10.64 -15.24
N ARG A 150 -12.48 -9.69 -14.31
CA ARG A 150 -11.69 -9.68 -13.07
C ARG A 150 -12.10 -10.80 -12.14
N ALA A 151 -13.40 -11.13 -12.09
CA ALA A 151 -13.90 -12.23 -11.27
C ALA A 151 -13.36 -13.58 -11.78
N HIS A 152 -13.41 -13.80 -13.10
CA HIS A 152 -12.81 -14.98 -13.74
C HIS A 152 -11.28 -15.04 -13.56
N LEU A 153 -10.57 -13.92 -13.73
CA LEU A 153 -9.13 -13.85 -13.51
C LEU A 153 -8.77 -14.25 -12.07
N ASN A 154 -9.48 -13.73 -11.08
CA ASN A 154 -9.15 -13.97 -9.68
C ASN A 154 -9.66 -15.32 -9.15
N GLN A 155 -10.65 -15.95 -9.80
CA GLN A 155 -10.87 -17.39 -9.68
C GLN A 155 -9.67 -18.18 -10.18
N GLY A 156 -9.11 -17.78 -11.33
CA GLY A 156 -7.88 -18.36 -11.87
C GLY A 156 -6.70 -18.30 -10.89
N ILE A 157 -6.51 -17.14 -10.24
CA ILE A 157 -5.48 -16.90 -9.22
C ILE A 157 -5.73 -17.77 -7.97
N ALA A 158 -6.98 -17.86 -7.50
CA ALA A 158 -7.33 -18.69 -6.36
C ALA A 158 -7.15 -20.20 -6.65
N PHE A 159 -7.54 -20.67 -7.84
CA PHE A 159 -7.29 -22.05 -8.28
C PHE A 159 -5.79 -22.35 -8.43
N TYR A 160 -4.99 -21.41 -8.96
CA TYR A 160 -3.53 -21.54 -9.04
C TYR A 160 -2.90 -21.73 -7.65
N HIS A 161 -3.35 -20.96 -6.65
CA HIS A 161 -2.88 -21.10 -5.26
C HIS A 161 -3.37 -22.36 -4.54
N LEU A 162 -4.41 -23.03 -5.07
CA LEU A 162 -4.90 -24.34 -4.64
C LEU A 162 -4.30 -25.50 -5.47
N GLU A 163 -3.31 -25.22 -6.33
CA GLU A 163 -2.68 -26.17 -7.26
C GLU A 163 -3.65 -26.81 -8.29
N MET A 164 -4.83 -26.20 -8.46
CA MET A 164 -5.92 -26.62 -9.35
C MET A 164 -5.72 -26.04 -10.77
N TYR A 165 -4.61 -26.39 -11.42
CA TYR A 165 -4.14 -25.70 -12.63
C TYR A 165 -5.08 -25.79 -13.85
N ASP A 166 -5.79 -26.91 -14.04
CA ASP A 166 -6.77 -27.05 -15.13
C ASP A 166 -7.97 -26.11 -14.95
N GLN A 167 -8.45 -25.95 -13.71
CA GLN A 167 -9.48 -24.98 -13.36
C GLN A 167 -8.94 -23.55 -13.48
N ALA A 168 -7.68 -23.32 -13.09
CA ALA A 168 -7.03 -22.02 -13.19
C ALA A 168 -6.95 -21.53 -14.64
N ILE A 169 -6.43 -22.36 -15.57
CA ILE A 169 -6.33 -21.98 -16.99
C ILE A 169 -7.71 -21.87 -17.65
N GLY A 170 -8.69 -22.66 -17.20
CA GLY A 170 -10.09 -22.53 -17.63
C GLY A 170 -10.69 -21.16 -17.29
N SER A 171 -10.56 -20.73 -16.03
CA SER A 171 -11.02 -19.41 -15.56
C SER A 171 -10.26 -18.25 -16.21
N ILE A 172 -8.93 -18.35 -16.34
CA ILE A 172 -8.11 -17.34 -17.03
C ILE A 172 -8.48 -17.22 -18.51
N SER A 173 -8.83 -18.34 -19.17
CA SER A 173 -9.33 -18.32 -20.55
C SER A 173 -10.66 -17.58 -20.69
N GLN A 174 -11.58 -17.69 -19.72
CA GLN A 174 -12.81 -16.89 -19.71
C GLN A 174 -12.51 -15.40 -19.51
N ALA A 175 -11.58 -15.06 -18.62
CA ALA A 175 -11.11 -13.68 -18.46
C ALA A 175 -10.53 -13.12 -19.77
N GLN A 176 -9.72 -13.91 -20.48
CA GLN A 176 -9.11 -13.50 -21.75
C GLN A 176 -10.16 -13.29 -22.87
N ILE A 177 -11.22 -14.11 -22.91
CA ILE A 177 -12.34 -13.91 -23.85
C ILE A 177 -13.08 -12.59 -23.57
N LEU A 178 -13.21 -12.21 -22.30
CA LEU A 178 -13.90 -10.99 -21.88
C LEU A 178 -13.04 -9.72 -22.03
N ASN A 179 -11.71 -9.83 -21.88
CA ASN A 179 -10.78 -8.70 -22.03
C ASN A 179 -9.38 -9.15 -22.48
N GLU A 180 -9.19 -9.41 -23.77
CA GLU A 180 -7.89 -9.85 -24.31
C GLU A 180 -6.75 -8.83 -24.08
N GLY A 181 -7.09 -7.56 -23.83
CA GLY A 181 -6.13 -6.46 -23.67
C GLY A 181 -5.52 -6.31 -22.27
N ALA A 182 -5.98 -7.05 -21.26
CA ALA A 182 -5.43 -6.97 -19.91
C ALA A 182 -4.15 -7.82 -19.76
N ALA A 183 -2.99 -7.16 -19.68
CA ALA A 183 -1.68 -7.81 -19.54
C ALA A 183 -1.60 -8.79 -18.35
N GLU A 184 -2.27 -8.47 -17.23
CA GLU A 184 -2.36 -9.33 -16.04
C GLU A 184 -2.94 -10.73 -16.34
N ILE A 185 -3.87 -10.86 -17.29
CA ILE A 185 -4.46 -12.16 -17.66
C ILE A 185 -3.41 -13.05 -18.31
N HIS A 186 -2.62 -12.48 -19.23
CA HIS A 186 -1.55 -13.22 -19.91
C HIS A 186 -0.38 -13.52 -18.97
N PHE A 187 -0.10 -12.65 -17.99
CA PHE A 187 0.87 -12.93 -16.93
C PHE A 187 0.43 -14.13 -16.06
N TRP A 188 -0.81 -14.14 -15.59
CA TRP A 188 -1.32 -15.25 -14.79
C TRP A 188 -1.49 -16.55 -15.59
N ALA A 189 -1.85 -16.48 -16.88
CA ALA A 189 -1.76 -17.64 -17.78
C ALA A 189 -0.33 -18.21 -17.80
N GLY A 190 0.69 -17.34 -17.90
CA GLY A 190 2.09 -17.74 -17.82
C GLY A 190 2.44 -18.41 -16.50
N LYS A 191 2.02 -17.84 -15.35
CA LYS A 191 2.24 -18.45 -14.03
C LYS A 191 1.67 -19.87 -13.94
N VAL A 192 0.47 -20.09 -14.48
CA VAL A 192 -0.15 -21.42 -14.52
C VAL A 192 0.63 -22.37 -15.43
N PHE A 193 1.02 -21.95 -16.64
CA PHE A 193 1.81 -22.80 -17.54
C PHE A 193 3.19 -23.17 -16.98
N GLU A 194 3.86 -22.29 -16.24
CA GLU A 194 5.09 -22.65 -15.51
C GLU A 194 4.85 -23.77 -14.49
N ALA A 195 3.78 -23.66 -13.68
CA ALA A 195 3.44 -24.66 -12.67
C ALA A 195 2.97 -26.00 -13.29
N MET A 196 2.39 -25.96 -14.50
CA MET A 196 2.12 -27.15 -15.32
C MET A 196 3.36 -27.71 -16.04
N ASN A 197 4.54 -27.09 -15.87
CA ASN A 197 5.79 -27.43 -16.54
C ASN A 197 5.72 -27.37 -18.08
N ASP A 198 4.96 -26.39 -18.62
CA ASP A 198 4.96 -26.00 -20.03
C ASP A 198 5.65 -24.63 -20.22
N PRO A 199 6.99 -24.60 -20.33
CA PRO A 199 7.73 -23.35 -20.55
C PRO A 199 7.46 -22.72 -21.92
N ALA A 200 6.95 -23.48 -22.90
CA ALA A 200 6.67 -22.95 -24.24
C ALA A 200 5.39 -22.10 -24.24
N SER A 201 4.32 -22.58 -23.60
CA SER A 201 3.10 -21.80 -23.39
C SER A 201 3.34 -20.65 -22.39
N ALA A 202 4.12 -20.86 -21.33
CA ALA A 202 4.48 -19.80 -20.38
C ALA A 202 5.23 -18.64 -21.06
N LYS A 203 6.26 -18.95 -21.85
CA LYS A 203 7.05 -17.95 -22.60
C LYS A 203 6.18 -17.12 -23.55
N LYS A 204 5.26 -17.76 -24.26
CA LYS A 204 4.29 -17.09 -25.14
C LYS A 204 3.31 -16.20 -24.35
N ALA A 205 2.86 -16.65 -23.17
CA ALA A 205 1.96 -15.89 -22.33
C ALA A 205 2.62 -14.62 -21.75
N TYR A 206 3.87 -14.70 -21.28
CA TYR A 206 4.61 -13.50 -20.85
C TYR A 206 4.92 -12.54 -21.99
N GLN A 207 5.24 -13.05 -23.20
CA GLN A 207 5.37 -12.21 -24.39
C GLN A 207 4.06 -11.47 -24.73
N ASN A 208 2.90 -12.11 -24.56
CA ASN A 208 1.61 -11.43 -24.69
C ASN A 208 1.38 -10.38 -23.59
N ALA A 209 1.74 -10.65 -22.34
CA ALA A 209 1.61 -9.67 -21.26
C ALA A 209 2.42 -8.39 -21.58
N ILE A 210 3.67 -8.54 -22.00
CA ILE A 210 4.56 -7.43 -22.39
C ILE A 210 4.09 -6.72 -23.68
N LYS A 211 3.42 -7.43 -24.59
CA LYS A 211 2.78 -6.85 -25.79
C LYS A 211 1.62 -5.93 -25.42
N TYR A 212 0.81 -6.29 -24.42
CA TYR A 212 -0.34 -5.50 -23.99
C TYR A 212 0.03 -4.39 -22.99
N ASP A 213 1.03 -4.62 -22.13
CA ASP A 213 1.66 -3.59 -21.31
C ASP A 213 3.19 -3.74 -21.31
N ALA A 214 3.85 -2.89 -22.09
CA ALA A 214 5.32 -2.83 -22.16
C ALA A 214 5.97 -2.30 -20.87
N SER A 215 5.20 -1.83 -19.89
CA SER A 215 5.68 -1.40 -18.57
C SER A 215 5.62 -2.49 -17.49
N TYR A 216 4.83 -3.55 -17.69
CA TYR A 216 4.72 -4.72 -16.80
C TYR A 216 6.12 -5.35 -16.61
N GLN A 217 6.66 -5.39 -15.38
CA GLN A 217 8.04 -5.84 -15.13
C GLN A 217 8.10 -7.32 -14.75
N GLU A 218 7.12 -7.76 -13.97
CA GLU A 218 6.94 -9.11 -13.46
C GLU A 218 6.89 -10.15 -14.59
N ALA A 219 6.28 -9.78 -15.73
CA ALA A 219 6.26 -10.59 -16.94
C ALA A 219 7.62 -10.63 -17.67
N LYS A 220 8.44 -9.57 -17.59
CA LYS A 220 9.80 -9.55 -18.16
C LYS A 220 10.76 -10.37 -17.32
N GLU A 221 10.64 -10.25 -16.00
CA GLU A 221 11.42 -11.03 -15.04
C GLU A 221 11.09 -12.52 -15.17
N ALA A 222 9.81 -12.89 -15.25
CA ALA A 222 9.39 -14.27 -15.51
C ALA A 222 9.80 -14.76 -16.92
N LEU A 223 9.70 -13.92 -17.95
CA LEU A 223 10.18 -14.27 -19.30
C LEU A 223 11.70 -14.53 -19.33
N ALA A 224 12.49 -13.71 -18.63
CA ALA A 224 13.94 -13.84 -18.53
C ALA A 224 14.39 -15.04 -17.67
N ALA A 225 13.52 -15.55 -16.79
CA ALA A 225 13.75 -16.78 -16.05
C ALA A 225 13.51 -18.06 -16.87
N LEU A 226 12.98 -17.94 -18.10
CA LEU A 226 12.71 -19.02 -19.05
C LEU A 226 13.65 -18.99 -20.29
N GLU A 227 14.88 -18.50 -20.13
CA GLU A 227 15.91 -18.43 -21.19
C GLU A 227 17.21 -19.16 -20.80
#